data_AF-A0A7Z2VJ04-F1
#
_entry.id   AF-A0A7Z2VJ04-F1
#
_cell.length_a   1.000
_cell.length_b   1.000
_cell.length_c   1.000
_cell.angle_alpha   90.00
_cell.angle_beta   90.00
_cell.angle_gamma   90.00
#
_symmetry.space_group_name_H-M   'P 1'
#
loop_
_entity.id
_entity.type
_entity.pdbx_description
1 polymer ?
#
loop_
_entity_poly.entity_id
_entity_poly.type
_entity_poly.pdbx_seq_one_letter_code
_entity_poly.pdbx_strand_id
1 'polypeptide(L)'
;MDKLISRKVRKRPGAWLLSSLVLILVGWFVYDASLPVTSAFKPTVTPPTKDKASIAGGDAETPFKIVIDAGHGGKDPGANGVSGNQEKEYTLALSRKVVELLEQEPMFEAYMTRTDDSFVGLEDRALFANEREADAFISIHGNTFTDPSVSGTESYYFNDDSLALAQTIHGELVKATGFDDRGVKKEGWKVLTHNERTAILLEVGFLTNKNEESALLNDAKQDLIAQSIVNGLKQYFNPSEG
;
A
#
# COMPACT_ATOMS: atom_id res chain seq x y z
N MET A 1 -48.02 55.34 22.10
CA MET A 1 -48.47 55.25 20.70
C MET A 1 -47.78 54.04 20.09
N ASP A 2 -48.34 52.85 20.25
CA ASP A 2 -47.89 51.67 19.50
C ASP A 2 -49.13 50.94 18.99
N LYS A 3 -49.21 50.88 17.67
CA LYS A 3 -50.39 50.47 16.90
C LYS A 3 -50.29 48.98 16.56
N LEU A 4 -51.40 48.29 16.87
CA LEU A 4 -52.09 47.31 16.01
C LEU A 4 -51.34 45.98 15.78
N ILE A 5 -51.61 44.89 16.51
CA ILE A 5 -52.81 44.02 16.42
C ILE A 5 -53.34 43.92 14.99
N SER A 6 -53.38 42.70 14.42
CA SER A 6 -54.63 42.13 13.87
C SER A 6 -54.48 40.84 13.04
N ARG A 7 -55.08 39.78 13.61
CA ARG A 7 -56.04 38.83 12.99
C ARG A 7 -55.47 37.71 12.09
N LYS A 8 -56.03 36.49 12.04
CA LYS A 8 -57.40 35.95 12.25
C LYS A 8 -57.24 34.45 12.65
N VAL A 9 -57.96 33.88 13.63
CA VAL A 9 -59.31 33.25 13.52
C VAL A 9 -59.34 32.19 12.40
N ARG A 10 -59.62 30.89 12.60
CA ARG A 10 -60.87 30.30 13.12
C ARG A 10 -60.76 28.78 13.38
N LYS A 11 -61.74 28.33 14.16
CA LYS A 11 -62.08 27.02 14.74
C LYS A 11 -62.51 25.89 13.77
N ARG A 12 -62.21 24.63 14.21
CA ARG A 12 -63.05 23.38 14.27
C ARG A 12 -63.48 22.74 12.92
N PRO A 13 -64.09 21.52 12.84
CA PRO A 13 -64.15 20.32 13.73
C PRO A 13 -63.95 18.96 12.98
N GLY A 14 -63.89 17.85 13.73
CA GLY A 14 -64.75 16.67 13.49
C GLY A 14 -64.34 15.53 12.52
N ALA A 15 -64.76 14.32 12.93
CA ALA A 15 -65.15 13.13 12.15
C ALA A 15 -64.04 12.32 11.44
N TRP A 16 -63.73 11.10 11.89
CA TRP A 16 -64.42 9.78 11.72
C TRP A 16 -64.07 9.06 10.40
N LEU A 17 -63.65 7.80 10.58
CA LEU A 17 -63.74 6.61 9.69
C LEU A 17 -62.58 6.26 8.72
N LEU A 18 -61.82 5.25 9.18
CA LEU A 18 -61.48 3.97 8.53
C LEU A 18 -61.45 3.86 6.99
N SER A 19 -60.26 3.57 6.46
CA SER A 19 -59.91 2.61 5.38
C SER A 19 -58.52 3.05 4.89
N SER A 20 -57.47 2.25 4.78
CA SER A 20 -57.37 0.98 4.07
C SER A 20 -56.11 0.24 4.52
N LEU A 21 -56.15 -1.08 4.37
CA LEU A 21 -55.04 -2.04 4.44
C LEU A 21 -53.79 -1.55 3.70
N VAL A 22 -52.62 -1.59 4.35
CA VAL A 22 -51.35 -1.98 3.70
C VAL A 22 -50.53 -2.80 4.71
N LEU A 23 -50.44 -4.10 4.44
CA LEU A 23 -49.48 -5.01 5.05
C LEU A 23 -48.08 -4.66 4.51
N ILE A 24 -47.18 -4.22 5.38
CA ILE A 24 -45.74 -4.29 5.12
C ILE A 24 -45.11 -5.07 6.28
N LEU A 25 -44.85 -6.35 6.01
CA LEU A 25 -43.93 -7.16 6.78
C LEU A 25 -42.52 -6.61 6.53
N VAL A 26 -41.96 -5.89 7.50
CA VAL A 26 -40.51 -5.62 7.54
C VAL A 26 -39.90 -6.69 8.43
N GLY A 27 -39.23 -7.64 7.79
CA GLY A 27 -38.45 -8.67 8.45
C GLY A 27 -37.32 -8.04 9.27
N TRP A 28 -37.24 -8.46 10.53
CA TRP A 28 -36.14 -8.17 11.43
C TRP A 28 -34.95 -9.04 11.00
N PHE A 29 -33.91 -8.43 10.42
CA PHE A 29 -32.61 -9.08 10.32
C PHE A 29 -31.78 -8.64 11.53
N VAL A 30 -31.61 -9.55 12.49
CA VAL A 30 -30.62 -9.44 13.55
C VAL A 30 -29.26 -9.67 12.89
N TYR A 31 -28.39 -8.67 12.95
CA TYR A 31 -26.98 -8.82 12.57
C TYR A 31 -26.28 -9.59 13.69
N ASP A 32 -25.99 -10.87 13.44
CA ASP A 32 -25.12 -11.67 14.30
C ASP A 32 -23.67 -11.28 14.03
N ALA A 33 -23.06 -10.55 14.97
CA ALA A 33 -21.66 -10.19 14.96
C ALA A 33 -20.83 -11.30 15.62
N SER A 34 -20.64 -12.42 14.93
CA SER A 34 -19.67 -13.44 15.35
C SER A 34 -19.24 -14.35 14.20
N LEU A 35 -18.38 -13.84 13.31
CA LEU A 35 -17.53 -14.72 12.48
C LEU A 35 -16.05 -14.43 12.78
N PRO A 36 -15.27 -15.43 13.18
CA PRO A 36 -13.83 -15.26 13.36
C PRO A 36 -13.17 -15.04 11.99
N VAL A 37 -12.53 -13.88 11.82
CA VAL A 37 -11.59 -13.65 10.72
C VAL A 37 -10.30 -14.39 11.05
N THR A 38 -10.27 -15.69 10.78
CA THR A 38 -9.03 -16.45 10.61
C THR A 38 -9.24 -17.47 9.50
N SER A 39 -9.16 -17.01 8.25
CA SER A 39 -8.84 -17.89 7.13
C SER A 39 -7.47 -17.45 6.62
N ALA A 40 -6.45 -18.24 6.93
CA ALA A 40 -5.12 -18.09 6.36
C ALA A 40 -5.24 -18.39 4.86
N PHE A 41 -5.46 -17.35 4.06
CA PHE A 41 -5.37 -17.43 2.62
C PHE A 41 -3.92 -17.72 2.26
N LYS A 42 -3.65 -18.94 1.76
CA LYS A 42 -2.40 -19.26 1.08
C LYS A 42 -2.60 -18.95 -0.40
N PRO A 43 -2.07 -17.83 -0.94
CA PRO A 43 -2.15 -17.58 -2.37
C PRO A 43 -1.42 -18.71 -3.14
N THR A 44 -2.12 -19.35 -4.07
CA THR A 44 -1.53 -20.33 -5.02
C THR A 44 -0.97 -19.63 -6.26
N VAL A 45 -0.40 -18.43 -6.11
CA VAL A 45 0.39 -17.82 -7.18
C VAL A 45 1.83 -18.26 -6.91
N THR A 46 2.29 -19.24 -7.68
CA THR A 46 3.67 -19.71 -7.58
C THR A 46 4.59 -18.57 -7.99
N PRO A 47 5.59 -18.20 -7.17
CA PRO A 47 6.60 -17.24 -7.59
C PRO A 47 7.24 -17.67 -8.91
N PRO A 48 7.69 -16.73 -9.75
CA PRO A 48 8.44 -17.07 -10.95
C PRO A 48 9.72 -17.81 -10.53
N THR A 49 9.76 -19.11 -10.81
CA THR A 49 10.99 -19.90 -10.66
C THR A 49 11.78 -19.72 -11.94
N LYS A 50 13.01 -19.19 -11.86
CA LYS A 50 13.99 -19.40 -12.93
C LYS A 50 14.19 -20.91 -13.05
N ASP A 51 14.00 -21.47 -14.25
CA ASP A 51 14.00 -22.91 -14.46
C ASP A 51 15.27 -23.56 -13.87
N LYS A 52 15.09 -24.52 -12.94
CA LYS A 52 16.17 -25.34 -12.35
C LYS A 52 16.87 -26.27 -13.37
N ALA A 53 16.68 -26.06 -14.68
CA ALA A 53 17.17 -26.93 -15.74
C ALA A 53 18.64 -26.66 -16.13
N SER A 54 19.31 -25.67 -15.55
CA SER A 54 20.74 -25.40 -15.79
C SER A 54 21.70 -26.17 -14.86
N ILE A 55 21.21 -27.12 -14.05
CA ILE A 55 22.03 -27.92 -13.12
C ILE A 55 22.81 -29.01 -13.90
N ALA A 56 23.73 -28.58 -14.76
CA ALA A 56 24.79 -29.39 -15.35
C ALA A 56 25.94 -28.50 -15.85
N GLY A 57 26.42 -27.56 -15.02
CA GLY A 57 27.67 -26.86 -15.28
C GLY A 57 27.71 -25.45 -14.70
N GLY A 58 28.51 -25.27 -13.64
CA GLY A 58 29.38 -24.10 -13.37
C GLY A 58 28.87 -22.65 -13.42
N ASP A 59 27.64 -22.35 -13.83
CA ASP A 59 27.18 -20.98 -14.03
C ASP A 59 26.43 -20.49 -12.79
N ALA A 60 26.91 -19.40 -12.19
CA ALA A 60 26.17 -18.69 -11.15
C ALA A 60 24.76 -18.37 -11.66
N GLU A 61 23.72 -18.70 -10.89
CA GLU A 61 22.35 -18.35 -11.26
C GLU A 61 22.27 -16.85 -11.57
N THR A 62 21.68 -16.50 -12.72
CA THR A 62 21.48 -15.07 -13.06
C THR A 62 20.69 -14.40 -11.94
N PRO A 63 21.15 -13.26 -11.39
CA PRO A 63 20.46 -12.59 -10.30
C PRO A 63 19.07 -12.11 -10.74
N PHE A 64 18.12 -12.06 -9.82
CA PHE A 64 16.81 -11.45 -10.04
C PHE A 64 16.96 -9.93 -10.05
N LYS A 65 16.47 -9.28 -11.11
CA LYS A 65 16.54 -7.83 -11.26
C LYS A 65 15.43 -7.15 -10.47
N ILE A 66 15.79 -6.37 -9.47
CA ILE A 66 14.85 -5.68 -8.59
C ILE A 66 14.92 -4.19 -8.86
N VAL A 67 13.80 -3.58 -9.26
CA VAL A 67 13.69 -2.12 -9.37
C VAL A 67 13.03 -1.58 -8.11
N ILE A 68 13.74 -0.72 -7.40
CA ILE A 68 13.23 0.06 -6.27
C ILE A 68 12.88 1.46 -6.78
N ASP A 69 11.61 1.81 -6.67
CA ASP A 69 11.11 3.12 -7.05
C ASP A 69 10.92 4.01 -5.82
N ALA A 70 11.77 5.03 -5.70
CA ALA A 70 11.63 6.05 -4.67
C ALA A 70 10.54 7.04 -5.09
N GLY A 71 9.35 6.96 -4.49
CA GLY A 71 8.21 7.82 -4.81
C GLY A 71 8.55 9.31 -4.81
N HIS A 72 7.86 10.10 -5.65
CA HIS A 72 8.04 11.56 -5.76
C HIS A 72 9.45 11.99 -6.19
N GLY A 73 9.85 13.24 -5.91
CA GLY A 73 11.18 13.79 -6.19
C GLY A 73 11.16 15.10 -6.97
N GLY A 74 12.18 15.93 -6.77
CA GLY A 74 12.35 17.23 -7.41
C GLY A 74 11.15 18.15 -7.15
N LYS A 75 10.44 18.49 -8.23
CA LYS A 75 9.27 19.38 -8.21
C LYS A 75 8.03 18.78 -7.52
N ASP A 76 8.03 17.46 -7.33
CA ASP A 76 6.96 16.75 -6.64
C ASP A 76 7.45 16.40 -5.22
N PRO A 77 6.98 17.11 -4.18
CA PRO A 77 7.39 16.83 -2.81
C PRO A 77 6.71 15.59 -2.21
N GLY A 78 5.64 15.10 -2.85
CA GLY A 78 4.69 14.18 -2.21
C GLY A 78 3.93 14.84 -1.05
N ALA A 79 3.49 14.01 -0.10
CA ALA A 79 2.83 14.50 1.10
C ALA A 79 3.80 15.30 1.99
N ASN A 80 3.24 16.25 2.75
CA ASN A 80 3.94 16.87 3.88
C ASN A 80 3.54 16.14 5.16
N GLY A 81 4.52 15.66 5.91
CA GLY A 81 4.31 15.07 7.22
C GLY A 81 3.98 16.11 8.29
N VAL A 82 3.57 15.65 9.48
CA VAL A 82 3.17 16.53 10.61
C VAL A 82 4.30 17.48 11.03
N SER A 83 5.56 17.07 10.87
CA SER A 83 6.75 17.86 11.17
C SER A 83 7.14 18.84 10.06
N GLY A 84 6.48 18.78 8.89
CA GLY A 84 6.82 19.55 7.69
C GLY A 84 7.84 18.88 6.78
N ASN A 85 8.30 17.66 7.12
CA ASN A 85 9.15 16.87 6.23
C ASN A 85 8.39 16.44 4.98
N GLN A 86 9.09 16.38 3.85
CA GLN A 86 8.52 16.00 2.56
C GLN A 86 8.68 14.50 2.34
N GLU A 87 7.63 13.85 1.86
CA GLU A 87 7.61 12.42 1.57
C GLU A 87 8.80 11.99 0.69
N LYS A 88 9.14 12.79 -0.33
CA LYS A 88 10.25 12.49 -1.25
C LYS A 88 11.62 12.27 -0.58
N GLU A 89 11.85 12.90 0.58
CA GLU A 89 13.09 12.77 1.35
C GLU A 89 13.11 11.41 2.06
N TYR A 90 11.99 11.06 2.70
CA TYR A 90 11.78 9.78 3.34
C TYR A 90 11.87 8.62 2.33
N THR A 91 11.16 8.70 1.21
CA THR A 91 11.15 7.63 0.21
C THR A 91 12.53 7.42 -0.40
N LEU A 92 13.30 8.49 -0.64
CA LEU A 92 14.68 8.37 -1.13
C LEU A 92 15.60 7.72 -0.09
N ALA A 93 15.52 8.16 1.17
CA ALA A 93 16.34 7.61 2.25
C ALA A 93 16.09 6.12 2.45
N LEU A 94 14.81 5.71 2.56
CA LEU A 94 14.45 4.31 2.73
C LEU A 94 14.83 3.46 1.50
N SER A 95 14.59 3.96 0.29
CA SER A 95 14.92 3.22 -0.94
C SER A 95 16.42 2.97 -1.08
N ARG A 96 17.28 3.91 -0.67
CA ARG A 96 18.74 3.72 -0.66
C ARG A 96 19.15 2.59 0.28
N LYS A 97 18.57 2.54 1.49
CA LYS A 97 18.82 1.45 2.46
C LYS A 97 18.38 0.09 1.91
N VAL A 98 17.25 0.03 1.21
CA VAL A 98 16.80 -1.22 0.54
C VAL A 98 17.82 -1.66 -0.51
N VAL A 99 18.29 -0.75 -1.37
CA VAL A 99 19.28 -1.10 -2.40
C VAL A 99 20.62 -1.52 -1.79
N GLU A 100 21.11 -0.81 -0.77
CA GLU A 100 22.35 -1.19 -0.06
C GLU A 100 22.28 -2.60 0.53
N LEU A 101 21.11 -3.02 1.02
CA LEU A 101 20.90 -4.39 1.51
C LEU A 101 20.77 -5.39 0.36
N LEU A 102 20.10 -5.05 -0.74
CA LEU A 102 20.01 -5.92 -1.91
C LEU A 102 21.36 -6.18 -2.56
N GLU A 103 22.27 -5.20 -2.58
CA GLU A 103 23.63 -5.35 -3.11
C GLU A 103 24.48 -6.36 -2.32
N GLN A 104 24.07 -6.71 -1.09
CA GLN A 104 24.73 -7.72 -0.25
C GLN A 104 24.23 -9.14 -0.55
N GLU A 105 23.19 -9.28 -1.36
CA GLU A 105 22.52 -10.55 -1.66
C GLU A 105 22.83 -10.98 -3.11
N PRO A 106 23.70 -11.99 -3.33
CA PRO A 106 24.14 -12.38 -4.68
C PRO A 106 23.01 -12.82 -5.63
N MET A 107 21.84 -13.16 -5.09
CA MET A 107 20.66 -13.53 -5.85
C MET A 107 19.91 -12.32 -6.45
N PHE A 108 20.28 -11.08 -6.10
CA PHE A 108 19.62 -9.86 -6.57
C PHE A 108 20.57 -8.94 -7.32
N GLU A 109 19.99 -8.22 -8.29
CA GLU A 109 20.61 -7.10 -8.97
C GLU A 109 19.66 -5.91 -8.85
N ALA A 110 20.04 -4.90 -8.07
CA ALA A 110 19.17 -3.79 -7.71
C ALA A 110 19.34 -2.56 -8.60
N TYR A 111 18.23 -1.88 -8.89
CA TYR A 111 18.18 -0.64 -9.64
C TYR A 111 17.28 0.37 -8.95
N MET A 112 17.58 1.67 -9.04
CA MET A 112 16.72 2.73 -8.52
C MET A 112 16.18 3.61 -9.65
N THR A 113 14.88 3.97 -9.60
CA THR A 113 14.30 4.92 -10.58
C THR A 113 14.89 6.33 -10.44
N ARG A 114 15.29 6.72 -9.22
CA ARG A 114 16.09 7.92 -8.93
C ARG A 114 17.04 7.67 -7.77
N THR A 115 18.24 8.24 -7.84
CA THR A 115 19.26 8.15 -6.79
C THR A 115 19.51 9.48 -6.09
N ASP A 116 18.84 10.55 -6.51
CA ASP A 116 18.89 11.91 -5.97
C ASP A 116 17.48 12.54 -5.91
N ASP A 117 17.40 13.84 -5.63
CA ASP A 117 16.14 14.60 -5.59
C ASP A 117 15.68 15.04 -7.01
N SER A 118 15.76 14.13 -7.98
CA SER A 118 15.21 14.32 -9.32
C SER A 118 13.74 13.92 -9.40
N PHE A 119 13.00 14.60 -10.28
CA PHE A 119 11.63 14.21 -10.62
C PHE A 119 11.65 13.16 -11.74
N VAL A 120 10.95 12.05 -11.53
CA VAL A 120 10.70 11.01 -12.55
C VAL A 120 9.19 10.88 -12.76
N GLY A 121 8.73 10.89 -14.01
CA GLY A 121 7.31 10.75 -14.35
C GLY A 121 6.77 9.36 -13.99
N LEU A 122 5.46 9.27 -13.69
CA LEU A 122 4.86 7.99 -13.27
C LEU A 122 4.98 6.90 -14.35
N GLU A 123 4.83 7.26 -15.62
CA GLU A 123 4.98 6.34 -16.75
C GLU A 123 6.46 5.97 -16.97
N ASP A 124 7.37 6.94 -16.81
CA ASP A 124 8.82 6.71 -16.93
C ASP A 124 9.34 5.71 -15.88
N ARG A 125 8.77 5.72 -14.66
CA ARG A 125 9.11 4.75 -13.59
C ARG A 125 8.77 3.32 -13.99
N ALA A 126 7.58 3.11 -14.56
CA ALA A 126 7.15 1.80 -15.04
C ALA A 126 7.97 1.38 -16.26
N LEU A 127 8.20 2.29 -17.20
CA LEU A 127 9.03 2.05 -18.38
C LEU A 127 10.46 1.64 -18.00
N PHE A 128 11.05 2.32 -17.02
CA PHE A 128 12.38 1.99 -16.49
C PHE A 128 12.51 0.53 -16.04
N ALA A 129 11.44 -0.02 -15.44
CA ALA A 129 11.37 -1.42 -15.02
C ALA A 129 11.13 -2.38 -16.20
N ASN A 130 10.26 -2.00 -17.13
CA ASN A 130 9.97 -2.77 -18.33
C ASN A 130 11.23 -2.93 -19.20
N GLU A 131 11.96 -1.84 -19.48
CA GLU A 131 13.18 -1.85 -20.31
C GLU A 131 14.32 -2.68 -19.72
N ARG A 132 14.33 -2.84 -18.39
CA ARG A 132 15.31 -3.69 -17.68
C ARG A 132 14.90 -5.14 -17.59
N GLU A 133 13.67 -5.45 -17.98
CA GLU A 133 13.04 -6.76 -17.77
C GLU A 133 13.07 -7.15 -16.29
N ALA A 134 12.75 -6.20 -15.40
CA ALA A 134 12.84 -6.42 -13.95
C ALA A 134 12.01 -7.62 -13.50
N ASP A 135 12.53 -8.46 -12.61
CA ASP A 135 11.78 -9.57 -12.02
C ASP A 135 10.77 -9.07 -10.97
N ALA A 136 11.06 -7.94 -10.33
CA ALA A 136 10.11 -7.22 -9.48
C ALA A 136 10.32 -5.70 -9.52
N PHE A 137 9.23 -4.96 -9.36
CA PHE A 137 9.19 -3.51 -9.16
C PHE A 137 8.52 -3.17 -7.83
N ILE A 138 9.21 -2.44 -6.97
CA ILE A 138 8.76 -2.05 -5.63
C ILE A 138 8.76 -0.53 -5.53
N SER A 139 7.57 0.09 -5.56
CA SER A 139 7.43 1.52 -5.30
C SER A 139 7.24 1.80 -3.82
N ILE A 140 8.02 2.73 -3.26
CA ILE A 140 8.04 3.04 -1.82
C ILE A 140 7.48 4.44 -1.58
N HIS A 141 6.46 4.52 -0.72
CA HIS A 141 5.71 5.72 -0.38
C HIS A 141 5.44 5.85 1.12
N GLY A 142 5.03 7.05 1.53
CA GLY A 142 4.53 7.37 2.86
C GLY A 142 3.14 8.01 2.76
N ASN A 143 2.15 7.35 3.33
CA ASN A 143 0.75 7.67 3.11
C ASN A 143 0.33 8.98 3.78
N THR A 144 -0.83 9.49 3.42
CA THR A 144 -1.42 10.68 4.01
C THR A 144 -2.94 10.57 4.11
N PHE A 145 -3.50 11.17 5.16
CA PHE A 145 -4.94 11.26 5.32
C PHE A 145 -5.34 12.55 6.02
N THR A 146 -6.58 12.99 5.82
CA THR A 146 -7.08 14.25 6.40
C THR A 146 -7.27 14.15 7.92
N ASP A 147 -7.64 12.97 8.43
CA ASP A 147 -7.70 12.68 9.86
C ASP A 147 -6.32 12.18 10.33
N PRO A 148 -5.60 12.93 11.18
CA PRO A 148 -4.26 12.57 11.63
C PRO A 148 -4.22 11.38 12.60
N SER A 149 -5.38 10.85 13.01
CA SER A 149 -5.46 9.62 13.79
C SER A 149 -5.35 8.36 12.92
N VAL A 150 -5.59 8.47 11.61
CA VAL A 150 -5.42 7.34 10.69
C VAL A 150 -3.96 6.93 10.68
N SER A 151 -3.74 5.62 10.79
CA SER A 151 -2.44 4.95 10.85
C SER A 151 -2.56 3.59 10.20
N GLY A 152 -1.42 2.99 9.88
CA GLY A 152 -1.26 1.63 9.41
C GLY A 152 -0.47 1.51 8.11
N THR A 153 -0.08 0.28 7.79
CA THR A 153 0.62 -0.08 6.56
C THR A 153 -0.39 -0.55 5.51
N GLU A 154 -0.26 -0.07 4.27
CA GLU A 154 -1.04 -0.52 3.11
C GLU A 154 -0.09 -0.99 1.99
N SER A 155 -0.53 -1.94 1.18
CA SER A 155 0.21 -2.31 -0.03
C SER A 155 -0.73 -2.51 -1.20
N TYR A 156 -0.25 -2.14 -2.38
CA TYR A 156 -1.05 -2.05 -3.59
C TYR A 156 -0.44 -2.87 -4.71
N TYR A 157 -1.29 -3.49 -5.51
CA TYR A 157 -0.92 -4.22 -6.72
C TYR A 157 -1.95 -3.95 -7.82
N PHE A 158 -1.62 -4.28 -9.07
CA PHE A 158 -2.58 -4.20 -10.18
C PHE A 158 -2.68 -5.49 -10.97
N ASN A 159 -1.55 -6.05 -11.41
CA ASN A 159 -1.54 -7.32 -12.13
C ASN A 159 -1.71 -8.50 -11.14
N ASP A 160 -2.47 -9.52 -11.51
CA ASP A 160 -2.82 -10.62 -10.58
C ASP A 160 -1.60 -11.45 -10.16
N ASP A 161 -0.56 -11.50 -11.00
CA ASP A 161 0.73 -12.12 -10.70
C ASP A 161 1.49 -11.42 -9.56
N SER A 162 1.16 -10.15 -9.29
CA SER A 162 1.81 -9.32 -8.28
C SER A 162 1.22 -9.49 -6.88
N LEU A 163 0.09 -10.20 -6.75
CA LEU A 163 -0.59 -10.39 -5.46
C LEU A 163 0.29 -11.16 -4.45
N ALA A 164 0.97 -12.23 -4.88
CA ALA A 164 1.80 -13.01 -3.96
C ALA A 164 3.01 -12.21 -3.46
N LEU A 165 3.65 -11.43 -4.33
CA LEU A 165 4.72 -10.52 -3.93
C LEU A 165 4.21 -9.48 -2.93
N ALA A 166 3.07 -8.86 -3.22
CA ALA A 166 2.46 -7.85 -2.35
C ALA A 166 2.15 -8.42 -0.96
N GLN A 167 1.52 -9.60 -0.89
CA GLN A 167 1.20 -10.27 0.38
C GLN A 167 2.44 -10.64 1.18
N THR A 168 3.48 -11.12 0.51
CA THR A 168 4.73 -11.54 1.16
C THR A 168 5.44 -10.35 1.80
N ILE A 169 5.68 -9.28 1.03
CA ILE A 169 6.36 -8.09 1.54
C ILE A 169 5.50 -7.35 2.58
N HIS A 170 4.18 -7.26 2.37
CA HIS A 170 3.27 -6.63 3.33
C HIS A 170 3.32 -7.30 4.70
N GLY A 171 3.33 -8.64 4.74
CA GLY A 171 3.43 -9.39 5.99
C GLY A 171 4.72 -9.13 6.77
N GLU A 172 5.85 -8.95 6.07
CA GLU A 172 7.12 -8.56 6.69
C GLU A 172 7.11 -7.11 7.18
N LEU A 173 6.53 -6.19 6.39
CA LEU A 173 6.41 -4.78 6.78
C LEU A 173 5.60 -4.61 8.06
N VAL A 174 4.41 -5.22 8.15
CA VAL A 174 3.54 -5.11 9.34
C VAL A 174 4.28 -5.58 10.61
N LYS A 175 5.08 -6.65 10.51
CA LYS A 175 5.91 -7.14 11.64
C LYS A 175 7.00 -6.13 12.02
N ALA A 176 7.69 -5.54 11.03
CA ALA A 176 8.82 -4.65 11.26
C ALA A 176 8.40 -3.24 11.74
N THR A 177 7.30 -2.72 11.18
CA THR A 177 6.76 -1.41 11.57
C THR A 177 6.09 -1.51 12.94
N GLY A 178 5.29 -2.56 13.16
CA GLY A 178 4.37 -2.68 14.28
C GLY A 178 3.14 -1.78 14.14
N PHE A 179 2.85 -1.30 12.92
CA PHE A 179 1.70 -0.47 12.61
C PHE A 179 0.45 -1.33 12.38
N ASP A 180 -0.71 -0.67 12.34
CA ASP A 180 -1.97 -1.35 12.02
C ASP A 180 -1.92 -1.97 10.63
N ASP A 181 -2.40 -3.22 10.51
CA ASP A 181 -2.53 -3.90 9.22
C ASP A 181 -3.78 -3.40 8.49
N ARG A 182 -3.57 -2.70 7.37
CA ARG A 182 -4.66 -2.21 6.50
C ARG A 182 -4.77 -2.99 5.18
N GLY A 183 -3.99 -4.06 5.07
CA GLY A 183 -4.06 -5.06 4.03
C GLY A 183 -3.47 -4.68 2.68
N VAL A 184 -3.53 -5.70 1.81
CA VAL A 184 -3.14 -5.63 0.41
C VAL A 184 -4.37 -5.35 -0.46
N LYS A 185 -4.28 -4.39 -1.37
CA LYS A 185 -5.40 -3.88 -2.16
C LYS A 185 -5.05 -3.81 -3.65
N LYS A 186 -6.04 -4.04 -4.51
CA LYS A 186 -5.90 -3.89 -5.96
C LYS A 186 -6.24 -2.46 -6.36
N GLU A 187 -5.32 -1.72 -6.97
CA GLU A 187 -5.53 -0.30 -7.30
C GLU A 187 -4.86 0.13 -8.61
N GLY A 188 -5.49 1.08 -9.30
CA GLY A 188 -5.15 1.49 -10.67
C GLY A 188 -4.06 2.55 -10.80
N TRP A 189 -3.06 2.57 -9.91
CA TRP A 189 -1.98 3.57 -9.97
C TRP A 189 -1.15 3.45 -11.25
N LYS A 190 -0.73 4.57 -11.83
CA LYS A 190 0.00 4.58 -13.12
C LYS A 190 1.27 3.73 -13.09
N VAL A 191 2.04 3.81 -12.01
CA VAL A 191 3.27 3.03 -11.81
C VAL A 191 3.04 1.52 -11.74
N LEU A 192 1.79 1.07 -11.50
CA LEU A 192 1.40 -0.35 -11.49
C LEU A 192 0.73 -0.76 -12.80
N THR A 193 -0.19 0.07 -13.31
CA THR A 193 -0.97 -0.21 -14.52
C THR A 193 -0.16 -0.19 -15.82
N HIS A 194 0.92 0.59 -15.87
CA HIS A 194 1.82 0.66 -17.03
C HIS A 194 3.05 -0.23 -16.88
N ASN A 195 3.12 -1.00 -15.78
CA ASN A 195 4.23 -1.88 -15.49
C ASN A 195 3.86 -3.29 -15.98
N GLU A 196 4.65 -3.81 -16.91
CA GLU A 196 4.49 -5.14 -17.48
C GLU A 196 5.17 -6.21 -16.61
N ARG A 197 5.86 -5.77 -15.54
CA ARG A 197 6.56 -6.63 -14.59
C ARG A 197 5.69 -6.88 -13.36
N THR A 198 6.11 -7.83 -12.52
CA THR A 198 5.51 -8.03 -11.20
C THR A 198 5.76 -6.79 -10.34
N ALA A 199 4.71 -6.03 -10.03
CA ALA A 199 4.83 -4.66 -9.54
C ALA A 199 3.90 -4.38 -8.34
N ILE A 200 4.47 -3.77 -7.30
CA ILE A 200 3.74 -3.39 -6.10
C ILE A 200 4.09 -1.96 -5.67
N LEU A 201 3.19 -1.34 -4.90
CA LEU A 201 3.41 -0.06 -4.22
C LEU A 201 3.19 -0.24 -2.71
N LEU A 202 4.12 0.28 -1.93
CA LEU A 202 4.14 0.15 -0.48
C LEU A 202 3.85 1.51 0.15
N GLU A 203 2.74 1.62 0.85
CA GLU A 203 2.43 2.73 1.74
C GLU A 203 2.81 2.30 3.16
N VAL A 204 4.06 2.58 3.54
CA VAL A 204 4.66 1.95 4.74
C VAL A 204 3.96 2.38 6.04
N GLY A 205 3.53 3.64 6.10
CA GLY A 205 2.78 4.25 7.21
C GLY A 205 2.32 5.66 6.84
N PHE A 206 1.57 6.33 7.70
CA PHE A 206 0.99 7.64 7.44
C PHE A 206 1.88 8.78 7.99
N LEU A 207 2.41 9.61 7.10
CA LEU A 207 3.19 10.81 7.46
C LEU A 207 2.37 11.87 8.21
N THR A 208 1.04 11.80 8.11
CA THR A 208 0.08 12.65 8.84
C THR A 208 -0.17 12.16 10.26
N ASN A 209 0.19 10.92 10.58
CA ASN A 209 0.14 10.37 11.93
C ASN A 209 1.44 10.66 12.66
N LYS A 210 1.38 11.39 13.78
CA LYS A 210 2.58 11.82 14.50
C LYS A 210 3.48 10.67 14.97
N ASN A 211 2.89 9.56 15.39
CA ASN A 211 3.66 8.43 15.90
C ASN A 211 4.33 7.67 14.74
N GLU A 212 3.61 7.46 13.64
CA GLU A 212 4.17 6.80 12.47
C GLU A 212 5.20 7.68 11.76
N GLU A 213 4.95 8.98 11.58
CA GLU A 213 5.96 9.90 11.02
C GLU A 213 7.26 9.86 11.84
N SER A 214 7.17 9.93 13.17
CA SER A 214 8.35 9.83 14.04
C SER A 214 9.10 8.51 13.88
N ALA A 215 8.40 7.41 13.58
CA ALA A 215 8.99 6.11 13.32
C ALA A 215 9.58 6.03 11.89
N LEU A 216 8.87 6.53 10.88
CA LEU A 216 9.29 6.55 9.48
C LEU A 216 10.54 7.43 9.27
N LEU A 217 10.71 8.49 10.07
CA LEU A 217 11.90 9.35 10.05
C LEU A 217 13.04 8.87 10.95
N ASN A 218 12.82 7.82 11.74
CA ASN A 218 13.86 7.26 12.60
C ASN A 218 14.76 6.31 11.80
N ASP A 219 16.06 6.58 11.80
CA ASP A 219 17.06 5.85 11.01
C ASP A 219 17.07 4.34 11.30
N ALA A 220 17.09 3.94 12.58
CA ALA A 220 17.07 2.54 12.98
C ALA A 220 15.77 1.83 12.59
N LYS A 221 14.64 2.54 12.61
CA LYS A 221 13.36 2.00 12.12
C LYS A 221 13.36 1.88 10.60
N GLN A 222 13.97 2.81 9.87
CA GLN A 222 14.17 2.67 8.42
C GLN A 222 15.04 1.46 8.07
N ASP A 223 16.09 1.18 8.84
CA ASP A 223 16.91 -0.04 8.64
C ASP A 223 16.08 -1.31 8.81
N LEU A 224 15.23 -1.36 9.85
CA LEU A 224 14.32 -2.49 10.07
C LEU A 224 13.31 -2.64 8.92
N ILE A 225 12.74 -1.53 8.45
CA ILE A 225 11.79 -1.53 7.32
C ILE A 225 12.50 -1.99 6.05
N ALA A 226 13.69 -1.46 5.75
CA ALA A 226 14.47 -1.85 4.57
C ALA A 226 14.80 -3.35 4.59
N GLN A 227 15.24 -3.86 5.74
CA GLN A 227 15.51 -5.29 5.93
C GLN A 227 14.25 -6.13 5.72
N SER A 228 13.09 -5.68 6.18
CA SER A 228 11.82 -6.41 5.99
C SER A 228 11.40 -6.51 4.52
N ILE A 229 11.67 -5.47 3.70
CA ILE A 229 11.44 -5.51 2.26
C ILE A 229 12.35 -6.54 1.61
N VAL A 230 13.64 -6.55 1.96
CA VAL A 230 14.61 -7.55 1.44
C VAL A 230 14.23 -8.96 1.88
N ASN A 231 13.81 -9.16 3.14
CA ASN A 231 13.34 -10.46 3.61
C ASN A 231 12.12 -10.95 2.82
N GLY A 232 11.15 -10.06 2.57
CA GLY A 232 9.98 -10.39 1.76
C GLY A 232 10.34 -10.76 0.32
N LEU A 233 11.32 -10.08 -0.28
CA LEU A 233 11.86 -10.43 -1.60
C LEU A 233 12.55 -11.81 -1.58
N LYS A 234 13.40 -12.09 -0.58
CA LYS A 234 14.04 -13.40 -0.41
C LYS A 234 13.01 -14.50 -0.25
N GLN A 235 12.00 -14.29 0.59
CA GLN A 235 10.92 -15.26 0.79
C GLN A 235 10.11 -15.49 -0.50
N TYR A 236 9.86 -14.44 -1.28
CA TYR A 236 9.14 -14.56 -2.55
C TYR A 236 9.95 -15.34 -3.60
N PHE A 237 11.22 -14.99 -3.82
CA PHE A 237 12.05 -15.62 -4.86
C PHE A 237 12.69 -16.95 -4.44
N ASN A 238 12.80 -17.23 -3.14
CA ASN A 238 13.33 -18.48 -2.59
C ASN A 238 12.48 -19.00 -1.40
N PRO A 239 11.25 -19.48 -1.65
CA PRO A 239 10.32 -19.88 -0.60
C PRO A 239 10.74 -21.12 0.21
N SER A 240 11.82 -21.81 -0.17
CA SER A 240 12.37 -22.96 0.56
C SER A 240 13.26 -22.59 1.76
N GLU A 241 13.64 -21.33 1.92
CA GLU A 241 14.51 -20.85 3.01
C GLU A 241 13.76 -20.04 4.08
N GLY A 242 12.43 -19.88 3.96
CA GLY A 242 11.58 -19.12 4.88
C GLY A 242 10.74 -19.98 5.84
#